data_AF-A0A529ZH65-F1
#
_entry.id   AF-A0A529ZH65-F1
#
_cell.length_a   1.000
_cell.length_b   1.000
_cell.length_c   1.000
_cell.angle_alpha   90.00
_cell.angle_beta   90.00
_cell.angle_gamma   90.00
#
_symmetry.space_group_name_H-M   'P 1'
#
loop_
_entity.id
_entity.type
_entity.pdbx_description
1 polymer ?
#
loop_
_entity_poly.entity_id
_entity_poly.type
_entity_poly.pdbx_seq_one_letter_code
_entity_poly.pdbx_strand_id
1 'polypeptide(L)'
;VWGPVERLVLGSAGDPTVRFIGSGGGTLTALGQFLLSSGRVKFVLHVAASRSMPMRTERKLSFDAASVLDGAGSRYGPAATLVDFNDILDRGEPFALIAKPCDITAVRNLARLDPRVDEHMRYALAFVCGGASDLT
;
A
#
# COMPACT_ATOMS: atom_id res chain seq x y z
N VAL A 1 9.68 -12.21 16.00
CA VAL A 1 9.39 -12.70 14.62
C VAL A 1 8.19 -11.96 14.03
N TRP A 2 7.02 -11.91 14.68
CA TRP A 2 5.83 -11.22 14.13
C TRP A 2 5.42 -9.91 14.83
N GLY A 3 6.03 -9.60 15.99
CA GLY A 3 5.55 -8.52 16.86
C GLY A 3 4.25 -8.91 17.58
N PRO A 4 3.56 -7.95 18.21
CA PRO A 4 2.25 -8.17 18.80
C PRO A 4 1.22 -8.50 17.71
N VAL A 5 0.49 -9.59 17.87
CA VAL A 5 -0.53 -10.04 16.92
C VAL A 5 -1.82 -10.38 17.67
N GLU A 6 -2.91 -9.74 17.27
CA GLU A 6 -4.25 -10.03 17.82
C GLU A 6 -4.81 -11.34 17.25
N ARG A 7 -4.65 -11.57 15.94
CA ARG A 7 -5.12 -12.78 15.26
C ARG A 7 -4.29 -13.09 14.02
N LEU A 8 -4.10 -14.38 13.75
CA LEU A 8 -3.57 -14.89 12.49
C LEU A 8 -4.65 -15.74 11.80
N VAL A 9 -4.91 -15.45 10.53
CA VAL A 9 -5.89 -16.18 9.72
C VAL A 9 -5.31 -16.46 8.33
N LEU A 10 -5.83 -17.52 7.71
CA LEU A 10 -5.61 -17.80 6.30
C LEU A 10 -6.86 -17.37 5.53
N GLY A 11 -6.67 -16.61 4.45
CA GLY A 11 -7.77 -16.12 3.62
C GLY A 11 -7.30 -15.64 2.25
N SER A 12 -8.25 -15.38 1.38
CA SER A 12 -8.05 -14.74 0.08
C SER A 12 -9.22 -13.81 -0.22
N ALA A 13 -9.08 -12.95 -1.23
CA ALA A 13 -10.18 -12.15 -1.74
C ALA A 13 -11.36 -13.06 -2.14
N GLY A 14 -12.58 -12.62 -1.80
CA GLY A 14 -13.82 -13.30 -2.20
C GLY A 14 -14.15 -13.08 -3.68
N ASP A 15 -13.73 -11.94 -4.25
CA ASP A 15 -13.81 -11.68 -5.69
C ASP A 15 -12.74 -12.51 -6.43
N PRO A 16 -13.14 -13.37 -7.39
CA PRO A 16 -12.19 -14.21 -8.13
C PRO A 16 -11.15 -13.41 -8.93
N THR A 17 -11.54 -12.29 -9.53
CA THR A 17 -10.65 -11.45 -10.33
C THR A 17 -9.55 -10.88 -9.43
N VAL A 18 -9.92 -10.31 -8.28
CA VAL A 18 -8.98 -9.76 -7.30
C VAL A 18 -8.06 -10.86 -6.75
N ARG A 19 -8.63 -12.04 -6.46
CA ARG A 19 -7.89 -13.19 -5.94
C ARG A 19 -6.79 -13.67 -6.88
N PHE A 20 -7.07 -13.74 -8.18
CA PHE A 20 -6.15 -14.31 -9.16
C PHE A 20 -5.18 -13.29 -9.77
N ILE A 21 -5.55 -12.00 -9.81
CA ILE A 21 -4.63 -10.92 -10.22
C ILE A 21 -3.70 -10.53 -9.08
N GLY A 22 -4.22 -10.44 -7.85
CA GLY A 22 -3.47 -9.96 -6.70
C GLY A 22 -2.53 -11.01 -6.11
N SER A 23 -1.35 -10.56 -5.65
CA SER A 23 -0.43 -11.42 -4.91
C SER A 23 -0.96 -11.75 -3.50
N GLY A 24 -0.57 -12.91 -2.96
CA GLY A 24 -1.02 -13.35 -1.63
C GLY A 24 -2.54 -13.53 -1.53
N GLY A 25 -3.16 -14.03 -2.60
CA GLY A 25 -4.61 -14.21 -2.69
C GLY A 25 -5.41 -12.91 -2.84
N GLY A 26 -4.77 -11.81 -3.23
CA GLY A 26 -5.43 -10.52 -3.43
C GLY A 26 -5.82 -9.78 -2.14
N THR A 27 -5.26 -10.17 -0.99
CA THR A 27 -5.65 -9.66 0.32
C THR A 27 -5.50 -8.13 0.43
N LEU A 28 -4.34 -7.59 0.07
CA LEU A 28 -4.09 -6.15 0.16
C LEU A 28 -4.93 -5.34 -0.83
N THR A 29 -5.12 -5.87 -2.03
CA THR A 29 -5.98 -5.28 -3.07
C THR A 29 -7.43 -5.22 -2.57
N ALA A 30 -7.97 -6.33 -2.08
CA ALA A 30 -9.35 -6.39 -1.55
C ALA A 30 -9.55 -5.44 -0.36
N LEU A 31 -8.59 -5.37 0.57
CA LEU A 31 -8.64 -4.43 1.69
C LEU A 31 -8.59 -2.97 1.21
N GLY A 32 -7.71 -2.63 0.28
CA GLY A 32 -7.65 -1.30 -0.30
C GLY A 32 -8.96 -0.89 -1.00
N GLN A 33 -9.54 -1.79 -1.80
CA GLN A 33 -10.83 -1.58 -2.44
C GLN A 33 -11.95 -1.37 -1.41
N PHE A 34 -11.98 -2.17 -0.35
CA PHE A 34 -12.96 -2.02 0.73
C PHE A 34 -12.82 -0.68 1.47
N LEU A 35 -11.59 -0.26 1.79
CA LEU A 35 -11.36 1.01 2.49
C LEU A 35 -11.86 2.21 1.67
N LEU A 36 -11.72 2.16 0.35
CA LEU A 36 -12.26 3.18 -0.57
C LEU A 36 -13.78 3.10 -0.68
N SER A 37 -14.33 1.92 -0.99
CA SER A 37 -15.78 1.77 -1.23
C SER A 37 -16.63 2.01 0.01
N SER A 38 -16.08 1.76 1.20
CA SER A 38 -16.72 2.08 2.48
C SER A 38 -16.53 3.53 2.93
N GLY A 39 -15.78 4.34 2.18
CA GLY A 39 -15.53 5.76 2.50
C GLY A 39 -14.61 5.98 3.70
N ARG A 40 -13.88 4.95 4.16
CA ARG A 40 -12.95 5.04 5.30
C ARG A 40 -11.70 5.85 4.96
N VAL A 41 -11.34 5.90 3.69
CA VAL A 41 -10.24 6.71 3.14
C VAL A 41 -10.65 7.31 1.80
N LYS A 42 -10.02 8.43 1.43
CA LYS A 42 -10.18 9.09 0.13
C LYS A 42 -9.32 8.46 -0.97
N PHE A 43 -8.15 7.95 -0.61
CA PHE A 43 -7.26 7.27 -1.54
C PHE A 43 -6.36 6.23 -0.85
N VAL A 44 -5.75 5.38 -1.66
CA VAL A 44 -4.69 4.45 -1.27
C VAL A 44 -3.38 4.89 -1.91
N LEU A 45 -2.35 5.14 -1.09
CA LEU A 45 -0.97 5.32 -1.52
C LEU A 45 -0.28 3.95 -1.58
N HIS A 46 0.25 3.60 -2.74
CA HIS A 46 0.91 2.32 -3.02
C HIS A 46 1.83 2.45 -4.24
N VAL A 47 2.33 1.34 -4.77
CA VAL A 47 3.12 1.31 -6.00
C VAL A 47 2.43 0.47 -7.06
N ALA A 48 2.68 0.80 -8.32
CA ALA A 48 2.26 0.02 -9.48
C ALA A 48 3.44 -0.19 -10.43
N ALA A 49 3.28 -1.07 -11.41
CA ALA A 49 4.23 -1.17 -12.52
C ALA A 49 4.22 0.15 -13.32
N SER A 50 5.39 0.60 -13.75
CA SER A 50 5.48 1.69 -14.71
C SER A 50 4.84 1.27 -16.03
N ARG A 51 4.03 2.16 -16.63
CA ARG A 51 3.43 1.92 -17.95
C ARG A 51 4.45 1.95 -19.07
N SER A 52 5.50 2.75 -18.93
CA SER A 52 6.55 2.90 -19.94
C SER A 52 7.68 1.88 -19.75
N MET A 53 7.94 1.46 -18.52
CA MET A 53 9.05 0.56 -18.18
C MET A 53 8.56 -0.53 -17.20
N PRO A 54 7.86 -1.59 -17.66
CA PRO A 54 7.12 -2.52 -16.78
C PRO A 54 7.93 -3.22 -15.68
N MET A 55 9.26 -3.30 -15.82
CA MET A 55 10.18 -3.83 -14.80
C MET A 55 10.45 -2.84 -13.66
N ARG A 56 10.06 -1.57 -13.80
CA ARG A 56 10.16 -0.52 -12.79
C ARG A 56 8.83 -0.30 -12.10
N THR A 57 8.89 0.34 -10.93
CA THR A 57 7.70 0.73 -10.18
C THR A 57 7.51 2.24 -10.19
N GLU A 58 6.26 2.66 -10.06
CA GLU A 58 5.85 4.05 -9.91
C GLU A 58 4.96 4.18 -8.66
N ARG A 59 5.14 5.27 -7.92
CA ARG A 59 4.25 5.65 -6.82
C ARG A 59 2.87 5.96 -7.37
N LYS A 60 1.82 5.37 -6.81
CA LYS A 60 0.44 5.50 -7.29
C LYS A 60 -0.50 5.93 -6.17
N LEU A 61 -1.41 6.84 -6.50
CA LEU A 61 -2.60 7.15 -5.71
C LEU A 61 -3.81 6.53 -6.41
N SER A 62 -4.53 5.66 -5.71
CA SER A 62 -5.76 5.05 -6.22
C SER A 62 -6.98 5.58 -5.46
N PHE A 63 -7.97 6.07 -6.20
CA PHE A 63 -9.18 6.72 -5.67
C PHE A 63 -10.43 5.87 -5.80
N ASP A 64 -10.33 4.72 -6.48
CA ASP A 64 -11.44 3.80 -6.70
C ASP A 64 -10.96 2.33 -6.72
N ALA A 65 -11.91 1.41 -6.72
CA ALA A 65 -11.59 -0.02 -6.67
C ALA A 65 -10.82 -0.51 -7.90
N ALA A 66 -11.10 0.06 -9.08
CA ALA A 66 -10.47 -0.31 -10.34
C ALA A 66 -8.99 0.10 -10.37
N SER A 67 -8.68 1.32 -9.95
CA SER A 67 -7.32 1.86 -9.86
C SER A 67 -6.47 1.14 -8.82
N VAL A 68 -7.06 0.61 -7.73
CA VAL A 68 -6.36 -0.28 -6.79
C VAL A 68 -6.01 -1.61 -7.47
N LEU A 69 -6.96 -2.22 -8.19
CA LEU A 69 -6.72 -3.47 -8.91
C LEU A 69 -5.68 -3.32 -10.03
N ASP A 70 -5.70 -2.21 -10.76
CA ASP A 70 -4.70 -1.88 -11.79
C ASP A 70 -3.27 -1.76 -11.22
N GLY A 71 -3.12 -1.48 -9.92
CA GLY A 71 -1.82 -1.49 -9.23
C GLY A 71 -1.43 -2.84 -8.63
N ALA A 72 -2.24 -3.89 -8.80
CA ALA A 72 -2.06 -5.14 -8.05
C ALA A 72 -0.84 -5.96 -8.50
N GLY A 73 -0.40 -6.81 -7.56
CA GLY A 73 0.67 -7.77 -7.73
C GLY A 73 2.03 -7.30 -7.21
N SER A 74 2.83 -8.25 -6.73
CA SER A 74 4.17 -7.98 -6.22
C SER A 74 5.11 -7.51 -7.34
N ARG A 75 5.99 -6.57 -7.01
CA ARG A 75 7.08 -6.13 -7.89
C ARG A 75 8.39 -6.19 -7.10
N TYR A 76 9.31 -7.01 -7.59
CA TYR A 76 10.60 -7.23 -6.95
C TYR A 76 11.64 -6.35 -7.64
N GLY A 77 11.74 -5.12 -7.15
CA GLY A 77 12.69 -4.12 -7.60
C GLY A 77 12.67 -2.89 -6.70
N PRO A 78 13.41 -1.84 -7.08
CA PRO A 78 13.36 -0.55 -6.42
C PRO A 78 11.93 0.00 -6.44
N ALA A 79 11.50 0.51 -5.29
CA ALA A 79 10.19 1.11 -5.09
C ALA A 79 10.31 2.31 -4.16
N ALA A 80 9.87 3.47 -4.64
CA ALA A 80 9.91 4.74 -3.90
C ALA A 80 8.49 5.16 -3.51
N THR A 81 7.80 4.34 -2.70
CA THR A 81 6.40 4.58 -2.28
C THR A 81 6.22 5.95 -1.59
N LEU A 82 7.27 6.42 -0.91
CA LEU A 82 7.26 7.64 -0.09
C LEU A 82 7.93 8.85 -0.75
N VAL A 83 8.19 8.81 -2.06
CA VAL A 83 9.01 9.83 -2.78
C VAL A 83 8.52 11.27 -2.58
N ASP A 84 7.21 11.47 -2.45
CA ASP A 84 6.53 12.75 -2.30
C ASP A 84 5.62 12.76 -1.06
N PHE A 85 6.00 12.05 0.01
CA PHE A 85 5.11 11.80 1.14
C PHE A 85 4.63 13.08 1.85
N ASN A 86 5.44 14.14 1.92
CA ASN A 86 4.99 15.42 2.48
C ASN A 86 3.87 16.05 1.65
N ASP A 87 3.98 16.03 0.32
CA ASP A 87 2.93 16.52 -0.57
C ASP A 87 1.64 15.71 -0.40
N ILE A 88 1.75 14.42 -0.07
CA ILE A 88 0.60 13.56 0.27
C ILE A 88 -0.06 14.01 1.58
N LEU A 89 0.72 14.36 2.61
CA LEU A 89 0.20 14.89 3.87
C LEU A 89 -0.46 16.27 3.69
N ASP A 90 0.11 17.12 2.84
CA ASP A 90 -0.41 18.48 2.55
C ASP A 90 -1.82 18.45 1.93
N ARG A 91 -2.26 17.31 1.38
CA ARG A 91 -3.63 17.14 0.87
C ARG A 91 -4.69 17.23 1.95
N GLY A 92 -4.34 16.98 3.22
CA GLY A 92 -5.31 17.01 4.33
C GLY A 92 -6.41 15.94 4.25
N GLU A 93 -6.19 14.89 3.44
CA GLU A 93 -7.20 13.87 3.13
C GLU A 93 -6.85 12.54 3.82
N PRO A 94 -7.84 11.80 4.37
CA PRO A 94 -7.57 10.51 4.98
C PRO A 94 -7.18 9.47 3.92
N PHE A 95 -6.11 8.71 4.16
CA PHE A 95 -5.60 7.71 3.22
C PHE A 95 -5.17 6.42 3.89
N ALA A 96 -5.02 5.37 3.08
CA ALA A 96 -4.35 4.14 3.47
C ALA A 96 -3.00 4.02 2.75
N LEU A 97 -1.99 3.48 3.43
CA LEU A 97 -0.69 3.18 2.86
C LEU A 97 -0.51 1.67 2.69
N ILE A 98 -0.22 1.21 1.47
CA ILE A 98 0.23 -0.16 1.20
C ILE A 98 1.71 -0.09 0.83
N ALA A 99 2.59 -0.60 1.70
CA ALA A 99 4.03 -0.46 1.51
C ALA A 99 4.85 -1.57 2.16
N LYS A 100 6.16 -1.56 1.89
CA LYS A 100 7.12 -2.47 2.53
C LYS A 100 7.20 -2.16 4.04
N PRO A 101 7.54 -3.14 4.89
CA PRO A 101 7.68 -2.91 6.33
C PRO A 101 8.64 -1.76 6.68
N CYS A 102 9.74 -1.60 5.93
CA CYS A 102 10.68 -0.50 6.13
C CYS A 102 10.06 0.89 5.84
N ASP A 103 9.20 1.00 4.81
CA ASP A 103 8.46 2.23 4.50
C ASP A 103 7.47 2.55 5.64
N ILE A 104 6.73 1.53 6.11
CA ILE A 104 5.80 1.70 7.24
C ILE A 104 6.54 2.14 8.50
N THR A 105 7.70 1.55 8.80
CA THR A 105 8.53 1.98 9.94
C THR A 105 9.01 3.42 9.78
N ALA A 106 9.44 3.83 8.58
CA ALA A 106 9.85 5.21 8.32
C ALA A 106 8.71 6.20 8.59
N VAL A 107 7.50 5.91 8.08
CA VAL A 107 6.32 6.75 8.32
C VAL A 107 5.90 6.77 9.79
N ARG A 108 5.99 5.64 10.51
CA ARG A 108 5.71 5.59 11.96
C ARG A 108 6.73 6.36 12.80
N ASN A 109 7.98 6.44 12.34
CA ASN A 109 8.97 7.32 12.96
C ASN A 109 8.65 8.80 12.69
N LEU A 110 8.23 9.13 11.46
CA LEU A 110 7.79 10.48 11.10
C LEU A 110 6.58 10.93 11.93
N ALA A 111 5.62 10.04 12.21
CA ALA A 111 4.44 10.34 13.02
C ALA A 111 4.76 10.89 14.43
N ARG A 112 5.94 10.58 14.97
CA ARG A 112 6.41 11.12 16.26
C ARG A 112 6.81 12.59 16.19
N LEU A 113 7.04 13.11 14.98
CA LEU A 113 7.50 14.46 14.69
C LEU A 113 6.44 15.29 13.96
N ASP A 114 5.62 14.64 13.13
CA ASP A 114 4.58 15.27 12.32
C ASP A 114 3.21 14.62 12.60
N PRO A 115 2.30 15.31 13.33
CA PRO A 115 1.01 14.75 13.72
C PRO A 115 0.07 14.50 12.53
N ARG A 116 0.32 15.13 11.36
CA ARG A 116 -0.49 14.93 10.15
C ARG A 116 -0.48 13.48 9.70
N VAL A 117 0.59 12.75 10.01
CA VAL A 117 0.67 11.31 9.70
C VAL A 117 -0.44 10.54 10.42
N ASP A 118 -0.61 10.73 11.72
CA ASP A 118 -1.65 10.02 12.47
C ASP A 118 -3.05 10.59 12.20
N GLU A 119 -3.15 11.86 11.80
CA GLU A 119 -4.40 12.49 11.39
C GLU A 119 -4.94 11.95 10.04
N HIS A 120 -4.05 11.79 9.06
CA HIS A 120 -4.41 11.49 7.68
C HIS A 120 -4.14 10.03 7.29
N MET A 121 -3.06 9.39 7.72
CA MET A 121 -2.78 7.98 7.40
C MET A 121 -3.57 7.04 8.33
N ARG A 122 -4.85 6.81 7.99
CA ARG A 122 -5.78 6.01 8.81
C ARG A 122 -5.44 4.52 8.88
N TYR A 123 -4.81 3.98 7.83
CA TYR A 123 -4.50 2.56 7.73
C TYR A 123 -3.10 2.34 7.15
N ALA A 124 -2.34 1.44 7.77
CA ALA A 124 -1.06 0.96 7.27
C ALA A 124 -1.17 -0.54 7.00
N LEU A 125 -1.04 -0.93 5.72
CA LEU A 125 -1.16 -2.32 5.27
C LEU A 125 0.21 -2.77 4.74
N ALA A 126 0.88 -3.65 5.48
CA ALA A 126 2.19 -4.17 5.11
C ALA A 126 2.10 -5.59 4.58
N PHE A 127 3.00 -5.93 3.64
CA PHE A 127 3.25 -7.31 3.23
C PHE A 127 4.59 -7.82 3.79
N VAL A 128 4.76 -9.14 3.83
CA VAL A 128 6.04 -9.77 4.16
C VAL A 128 7.05 -9.44 3.07
N CYS A 129 8.22 -8.94 3.46
CA CYS A 129 9.29 -8.57 2.55
C CYS A 129 10.58 -9.29 2.94
N GLY A 130 11.21 -9.97 1.98
CA GLY A 130 12.47 -10.69 2.16
C GLY A 130 13.73 -9.88 1.85
N GLY A 131 13.59 -8.61 1.45
CA GLY A 131 14.71 -7.76 1.03
C GLY A 131 14.34 -6.85 -0.14
N ALA A 132 15.26 -5.98 -0.51
CA ALA A 132 15.16 -5.14 -1.71
C ALA A 132 16.13 -5.66 -2.76
N SER A 133 15.63 -5.84 -3.98
CA SER A 133 16.44 -6.15 -5.15
C SER A 133 16.86 -4.86 -5.83
N ASP A 134 18.10 -4.80 -6.27
CA ASP A 134 18.55 -3.76 -7.18
C ASP A 134 18.10 -4.09 -8.61
N LEU A 135 17.94 -3.05 -9.42
CA LEU A 135 17.64 -3.16 -10.84
C LEU A 135 18.76 -2.44 -11.61
N THR A 136 19.97 -3.00 -11.51
CA THR A 136 21.16 -2.63 -12.30
C THR A 136 21.14 -3.29 -13.66
#